data_AF-A0A067A0C3-F1
#
_entry.id   AF-A0A067A0C3-F1
#
_cell.length_a   1.000
_cell.length_b   1.000
_cell.length_c   1.000
_cell.angle_alpha   90.00
_cell.angle_beta   90.00
_cell.angle_gamma   90.00
#
_symmetry.space_group_name_H-M   'P 1'
#
loop_
_entity.id
_entity.type
_entity.pdbx_description
1 polymer ?
#
loop_
_entity_poly.entity_id
_entity_poly.type
_entity_poly.pdbx_seq_one_letter_code
_entity_poly.pdbx_strand_id
1 'polypeptide(L)'
;MKRFLKLVLFVFATSAFTLSAQAAEPAPAPAKAMEKPMKKPNGKGFYHELLHANFMPNLMPKLLRSYTHGNPLKLTKEQYEKLAKYHKEHFPNVKAMIKNVMHLEAEARNMALAGKDDKDIIKVGEQSLKVRSDIMHAKLKCRAFVRSVLTPEQFTMLADNFHHPKKMMPKPAPAAKAS
;
A
#
# COMPACT_ATOMS: atom_id res chain seq x y z
N MET A 1 4.82 -41.37 39.91
CA MET A 1 4.50 -41.02 41.31
C MET A 1 4.41 -39.50 41.44
N LYS A 2 3.40 -38.98 42.17
CA LYS A 2 3.19 -37.58 42.63
C LYS A 2 2.92 -36.57 41.50
N ARG A 3 1.71 -36.08 41.17
CA ARG A 3 0.54 -35.60 41.92
C ARG A 3 0.89 -34.61 43.05
N PHE A 4 0.83 -33.31 42.76
CA PHE A 4 0.56 -32.19 43.69
C PHE A 4 0.04 -31.02 42.83
N LEU A 5 -1.25 -30.69 42.79
CA LEU A 5 -2.14 -30.16 43.85
C LEU A 5 -1.69 -28.77 44.34
N LYS A 6 -2.43 -27.75 43.90
CA LYS A 6 -2.66 -26.37 44.43
C LYS A 6 -3.30 -25.60 43.27
N LEU A 7 -4.61 -25.52 43.05
CA LEU A 7 -5.71 -25.12 43.95
C LEU A 7 -5.39 -23.81 44.68
N VAL A 8 -5.50 -22.71 43.93
CA VAL A 8 -5.65 -21.36 44.49
C VAL A 8 -7.06 -20.91 44.17
N LEU A 9 -7.76 -20.69 45.27
CA LEU A 9 -9.14 -20.29 45.46
C LEU A 9 -9.15 -18.77 45.71
N PHE A 10 -10.32 -18.13 45.55
CA PHE A 10 -10.64 -16.72 45.90
C PHE A 10 -10.25 -15.65 44.86
N VAL A 11 -11.10 -14.69 44.45
CA VAL A 11 -12.28 -14.07 45.07
C VAL A 11 -13.29 -13.67 43.97
N PHE A 12 -14.57 -14.03 44.14
CA PHE A 12 -15.68 -13.42 43.41
C PHE A 12 -15.89 -12.00 43.96
N ALA A 13 -15.42 -10.98 43.24
CA ALA A 13 -15.82 -9.60 43.50
C ALA A 13 -17.19 -9.36 42.85
N THR A 14 -18.25 -9.56 43.61
CA THR A 14 -19.60 -9.10 43.27
C THR A 14 -19.62 -7.58 43.39
N SER A 15 -19.22 -6.90 42.32
CA SER A 15 -19.46 -5.47 42.16
C SER A 15 -20.96 -5.26 41.96
N ALA A 16 -21.64 -4.83 43.01
CA ALA A 16 -23.00 -4.31 42.91
C ALA A 16 -22.98 -3.06 42.03
N PHE A 17 -23.31 -3.23 40.75
CA PHE A 17 -23.63 -2.12 39.87
C PHE A 17 -25.00 -1.58 40.29
N THR A 18 -24.99 -0.51 41.09
CA THR A 18 -26.15 0.35 41.28
C THR A 18 -26.51 0.98 39.93
N LEU A 19 -27.56 0.46 39.29
CA LEU A 19 -28.21 1.15 38.18
C LEU A 19 -28.84 2.44 38.71
N SER A 20 -28.15 3.57 38.56
CA SER A 20 -28.82 4.87 38.59
C SER A 20 -29.67 4.97 37.34
N ALA A 21 -31.00 4.79 37.50
CA ALA A 21 -31.98 5.16 36.49
C ALA A 21 -31.95 6.69 36.34
N GLN A 22 -31.07 7.19 35.45
CA GLN A 22 -31.22 8.55 34.96
C GLN A 22 -32.48 8.56 34.09
N ALA A 23 -33.51 9.25 34.58
CA ALA A 23 -34.64 9.65 33.78
C ALA A 23 -34.10 10.44 32.57
N ALA A 24 -34.12 9.80 31.41
CA ALA A 24 -33.81 10.45 30.16
C ALA A 24 -34.92 11.47 29.90
N GLU A 25 -34.60 12.75 30.03
CA GLU A 25 -35.39 13.81 29.41
C GLU A 25 -35.54 13.47 27.91
N PRO A 26 -36.73 13.66 27.32
CA PRO A 26 -36.92 13.44 25.90
C PRO A 26 -35.98 14.38 25.14
N ALA A 27 -35.00 13.79 24.46
CA ALA A 27 -34.10 14.52 23.60
C ALA A 27 -34.91 15.38 22.61
N PRO A 28 -34.60 16.67 22.45
CA PRO A 28 -35.24 17.50 21.45
C PRO A 28 -35.07 16.83 20.08
N ALA A 29 -36.19 16.72 19.35
CA ALA A 29 -36.22 16.14 18.03
C ALA A 29 -35.03 16.66 17.20
N PRO A 30 -34.28 15.79 16.49
CA PRO A 30 -33.15 16.22 15.70
C PRO A 30 -33.65 17.27 14.72
N ALA A 31 -33.15 18.49 14.87
CA ALA A 31 -33.30 19.53 13.87
C ALA A 31 -32.93 18.89 12.54
N LYS A 32 -33.84 18.97 11.56
CA LYS A 32 -33.63 18.48 10.20
C LYS A 32 -32.38 19.14 9.65
N ALA A 33 -31.23 18.53 9.89
CA ALA A 33 -30.01 18.83 9.19
C ALA A 33 -30.35 18.54 7.73
N MET A 34 -30.40 19.60 6.92
CA MET A 34 -30.44 19.45 5.48
C MET A 34 -29.18 18.67 5.11
N GLU A 35 -29.33 17.35 4.99
CA GLU A 35 -28.36 16.50 4.33
C GLU A 35 -28.24 17.05 2.92
N LYS A 36 -27.19 17.87 2.72
CA LYS A 36 -26.77 18.23 1.37
C LYS A 36 -26.63 16.90 0.63
N PRO A 37 -27.26 16.72 -0.53
CA PRO A 37 -27.18 15.47 -1.26
C PRO A 37 -25.70 15.15 -1.46
N MET A 38 -25.22 14.09 -0.82
CA MET A 38 -23.88 13.59 -1.04
C MET A 38 -23.74 13.38 -2.55
N LYS A 39 -22.86 14.17 -3.17
CA LYS A 39 -22.52 13.97 -4.59
C LYS A 39 -22.07 12.51 -4.70
N LYS A 40 -22.80 11.72 -5.50
CA LYS A 40 -22.41 10.34 -5.82
C LYS A 40 -20.92 10.36 -6.18
N PRO A 41 -20.06 9.60 -5.49
CA PRO A 41 -18.65 9.55 -5.83
C PRO A 41 -18.56 9.10 -7.29
N ASN A 42 -17.99 9.95 -8.14
CA ASN A 42 -17.68 9.59 -9.51
C ASN A 42 -16.74 8.39 -9.43
N GLY A 43 -17.19 7.19 -9.82
CA GLY A 43 -16.52 5.92 -9.50
C GLY A 43 -15.03 5.90 -9.85
N LYS A 44 -14.58 6.74 -10.79
CA LYS A 44 -13.17 6.93 -11.14
C LYS A 44 -12.30 7.48 -10.00
N GLY A 45 -12.83 8.34 -9.11
CA GLY A 45 -12.08 8.96 -8.01
C GLY A 45 -11.82 7.99 -6.85
N PHE A 46 -12.86 7.26 -6.42
CA PHE A 46 -12.76 6.29 -5.33
C PHE A 46 -11.75 5.18 -5.62
N TYR A 47 -11.77 4.59 -6.83
CA TYR A 47 -10.78 3.59 -7.22
C TYR A 47 -9.37 4.18 -7.39
N HIS A 48 -9.25 5.45 -7.76
CA HIS A 48 -7.96 6.13 -7.83
C HIS A 48 -7.38 6.42 -6.43
N GLU A 49 -8.23 6.63 -5.43
CA GLU A 49 -7.83 6.75 -4.03
C GLU A 49 -7.42 5.38 -3.45
N LEU A 50 -8.05 4.29 -3.89
CA LEU A 50 -7.61 2.92 -3.53
C LEU A 50 -6.26 2.54 -4.16
N LEU A 51 -5.80 3.22 -5.22
CA LEU A 51 -4.44 3.06 -5.76
C LEU A 51 -3.35 3.59 -4.79
N HIS A 52 -3.72 4.35 -3.74
CA HIS A 52 -2.84 4.66 -2.61
C HIS A 52 -2.49 3.45 -1.75
N ALA A 53 -3.08 2.28 -1.99
CA ALA A 53 -2.68 1.02 -1.37
C ALA A 53 -1.19 0.65 -1.63
N ASN A 54 -0.55 1.27 -2.61
CA ASN A 54 0.88 1.13 -2.85
C ASN A 54 1.68 2.07 -1.91
N PHE A 55 1.92 1.62 -0.68
CA PHE A 55 2.64 2.35 0.37
C PHE A 55 4.07 2.81 -0.04
N MET A 56 4.64 2.22 -1.09
CA MET A 56 6.03 2.45 -1.49
C MET A 56 6.20 2.75 -2.99
N PRO A 57 7.13 3.66 -3.36
CA PRO A 57 7.40 4.06 -4.73
C PRO A 57 7.92 2.90 -5.61
N ASN A 58 7.49 2.85 -6.87
CA ASN A 58 8.04 1.94 -7.89
C ASN A 58 9.30 2.55 -8.53
N LEU A 59 10.46 2.41 -7.86
CA LEU A 59 11.72 3.03 -8.30
C LEU A 59 12.25 2.45 -9.63
N MET A 60 12.27 1.12 -9.74
CA MET A 60 13.03 0.43 -10.80
C MET A 60 12.55 0.73 -12.23
N PRO A 61 11.24 0.68 -12.56
CA PRO A 61 10.78 1.02 -13.91
C PRO A 61 11.11 2.46 -14.31
N LYS A 62 11.10 3.39 -13.33
CA LYS A 62 11.43 4.79 -13.57
C LYS A 62 12.93 4.98 -13.81
N LEU A 63 13.78 4.30 -13.04
CA LEU A 63 15.23 4.29 -13.23
C LEU A 63 15.62 3.76 -14.61
N LEU A 64 15.15 2.57 -14.97
CA LEU A 64 15.47 1.93 -16.24
C LEU A 64 14.98 2.76 -17.44
N ARG A 65 13.77 3.32 -17.34
CA ARG A 65 13.25 4.26 -18.35
C ARG A 65 14.08 5.54 -18.41
N SER A 66 14.48 6.13 -17.28
CA SER A 66 15.26 7.36 -17.30
C SER A 66 16.60 7.18 -18.05
N TYR A 67 17.22 6.00 -17.93
CA TYR A 67 18.44 5.69 -18.67
C TYR A 67 18.23 5.72 -20.19
N THR A 68 17.15 5.12 -20.69
CA THR A 68 16.84 5.11 -22.14
C THR A 68 16.34 6.46 -22.66
N HIS A 69 15.90 7.36 -21.77
CA HIS A 69 15.37 8.68 -22.10
C HIS A 69 16.32 9.80 -21.65
N GLY A 70 17.55 9.79 -22.15
CA GLY A 70 18.52 10.87 -21.95
C GLY A 70 19.35 10.78 -20.67
N ASN A 71 19.16 9.73 -19.87
CA ASN A 71 19.96 9.43 -18.69
C ASN A 71 20.18 10.64 -17.75
N PRO A 72 19.10 11.27 -17.23
CA PRO A 72 19.21 12.50 -16.44
C PRO A 72 19.94 12.30 -15.10
N LEU A 73 19.98 11.06 -14.59
CA LEU A 73 20.74 10.68 -13.40
C LEU A 73 22.21 10.36 -13.71
N LYS A 74 22.63 10.46 -14.98
CA LYS A 74 23.98 10.13 -15.45
C LYS A 74 24.45 8.76 -14.93
N LEU A 75 23.58 7.75 -14.98
CA LEU A 75 23.95 6.40 -14.58
C LEU A 75 25.08 5.90 -15.48
N THR A 76 26.06 5.23 -14.89
CA THR A 76 27.06 4.51 -15.69
C THR A 76 26.44 3.27 -16.31
N LYS A 77 27.07 2.73 -17.36
CA LYS A 77 26.65 1.46 -17.97
C LYS A 77 26.60 0.33 -16.93
N GLU A 78 27.60 0.26 -16.06
CA GLU A 78 27.67 -0.74 -14.99
C GLU A 78 26.52 -0.60 -13.99
N GLN A 79 26.20 0.64 -13.56
CA GLN A 79 25.05 0.89 -12.68
C GLN A 79 23.74 0.45 -13.33
N TYR A 80 23.54 0.79 -14.61
CA TYR A 80 22.36 0.38 -15.36
C TYR A 80 22.25 -1.15 -15.47
N GLU A 81 23.33 -1.84 -15.78
CA GLU A 81 23.35 -3.30 -15.91
C GLU A 81 23.01 -3.99 -14.57
N LYS A 82 23.56 -3.51 -13.45
CA LYS A 82 23.20 -4.00 -12.10
C LYS A 82 21.71 -3.80 -11.81
N LEU A 83 21.16 -2.63 -12.10
CA LEU A 83 19.73 -2.32 -11.92
C LEU A 83 18.85 -3.19 -12.82
N ALA A 84 19.21 -3.34 -14.09
CA ALA A 84 18.47 -4.12 -15.07
C ALA A 84 18.46 -5.61 -14.71
N LYS A 85 19.61 -6.15 -14.27
CA LYS A 85 19.72 -7.54 -13.80
C LYS A 85 18.83 -7.78 -12.58
N TYR A 86 18.94 -6.94 -11.54
CA TYR A 86 18.10 -7.06 -10.35
C TYR A 86 16.61 -6.97 -10.70
N HIS A 87 16.23 -6.04 -11.59
CA HIS A 87 14.85 -5.94 -12.08
C HIS A 87 14.39 -7.24 -12.73
N LYS A 88 15.19 -7.80 -13.65
CA LYS A 88 14.85 -9.03 -14.38
C LYS A 88 14.65 -10.21 -13.42
N GLU A 89 15.47 -10.32 -12.38
CA GLU A 89 15.42 -11.41 -11.40
C GLU A 89 14.22 -11.31 -10.45
N HIS A 90 13.90 -10.11 -9.96
CA HIS A 90 12.90 -9.94 -8.89
C HIS A 90 11.52 -9.47 -9.35
N PHE A 91 11.43 -8.76 -10.48
CA PHE A 91 10.14 -8.25 -10.99
C PHE A 91 9.09 -9.34 -11.23
N PRO A 92 9.41 -10.52 -11.81
CA PRO A 92 8.42 -11.57 -12.02
C PRO A 92 7.75 -12.01 -10.72
N ASN A 93 8.51 -12.16 -9.63
CA ASN A 93 7.96 -12.53 -8.33
C ASN A 93 7.03 -11.45 -7.77
N VAL A 94 7.45 -10.19 -7.79
CA VAL A 94 6.60 -9.07 -7.34
C VAL A 94 5.32 -8.96 -8.17
N LYS A 95 5.42 -9.17 -9.49
CA LYS A 95 4.25 -9.21 -10.38
C LYS A 95 3.30 -10.35 -10.04
N ALA A 96 3.81 -11.53 -9.68
CA ALA A 96 2.99 -12.65 -9.24
C ALA A 96 2.28 -12.34 -7.91
N MET A 97 2.96 -11.74 -6.93
CA MET A 97 2.35 -11.31 -5.67
C MET A 97 1.22 -10.29 -5.91
N ILE A 98 1.40 -9.31 -6.80
CA ILE A 98 0.35 -8.34 -7.13
C ILE A 98 -0.88 -9.05 -7.73
N LYS A 99 -0.68 -10.01 -8.65
CA LYS A 99 -1.78 -10.81 -9.19
C LYS A 99 -2.50 -11.60 -8.11
N ASN A 100 -1.77 -12.14 -7.13
CA ASN A 100 -2.37 -12.87 -6.01
C ASN A 100 -3.25 -11.96 -5.15
N VAL A 101 -2.78 -10.75 -4.82
CA VAL A 101 -3.60 -9.74 -4.11
C VAL A 101 -4.89 -9.44 -4.88
N MET A 102 -4.80 -9.20 -6.20
CA MET A 102 -5.98 -8.95 -7.03
C MET A 102 -6.96 -10.13 -7.03
N HIS A 103 -6.45 -11.36 -7.03
CA HIS A 103 -7.26 -12.57 -6.98
C HIS A 103 -8.00 -12.70 -5.64
N LEU A 104 -7.28 -12.58 -4.52
CA LEU A 104 -7.85 -12.65 -3.17
C LEU A 104 -8.90 -11.54 -2.93
N GLU A 105 -8.67 -10.34 -3.44
CA GLU A 105 -9.65 -9.25 -3.35
C GLU A 105 -10.90 -9.49 -4.20
N ALA A 106 -10.75 -10.13 -5.36
CA ALA A 106 -11.88 -10.54 -6.19
C ALA A 106 -12.66 -11.68 -5.52
N GLU A 107 -11.96 -12.65 -4.91
CA GLU A 107 -12.55 -13.74 -4.15
C GLU A 107 -13.35 -13.23 -2.95
N ALA A 108 -12.76 -12.41 -2.08
CA ALA A 108 -13.45 -11.83 -0.92
C ALA A 108 -14.70 -11.03 -1.34
N ARG A 109 -14.60 -10.28 -2.45
CA ARG A 109 -15.76 -9.56 -3.03
C ARG A 109 -16.86 -10.52 -3.48
N ASN A 110 -16.50 -11.58 -4.20
CA ASN A 110 -17.46 -12.57 -4.68
C ASN A 110 -18.12 -13.33 -3.52
N MET A 111 -17.37 -13.63 -2.46
CA MET A 111 -17.89 -14.26 -1.24
C MET A 111 -18.91 -13.34 -0.55
N ALA A 112 -18.60 -12.05 -0.42
CA ALA A 112 -19.52 -11.07 0.15
C ALA A 112 -20.83 -10.96 -0.67
N LEU A 113 -20.72 -10.91 -2.01
CA LEU A 113 -21.89 -10.86 -2.90
C LEU A 113 -22.71 -12.16 -2.88
N ALA A 114 -22.08 -13.29 -2.57
CA ALA A 114 -22.74 -14.59 -2.44
C ALA A 114 -23.31 -14.85 -1.03
N GLY A 115 -23.23 -13.88 -0.11
CA GLY A 115 -23.75 -14.03 1.25
C GLY A 115 -23.01 -15.08 2.09
N LYS A 116 -21.71 -15.26 1.85
CA LYS A 116 -20.85 -16.13 2.69
C LYS A 116 -20.65 -15.53 4.08
N ASP A 117 -20.24 -16.37 5.03
CA ASP A 117 -19.97 -15.94 6.41
C ASP A 117 -18.82 -14.93 6.47
N ASP A 118 -18.99 -13.90 7.29
CA ASP A 118 -18.00 -12.82 7.44
C ASP A 118 -16.62 -13.33 7.88
N LYS A 119 -16.54 -14.41 8.68
CA LYS A 119 -15.26 -14.98 9.12
C LYS A 119 -14.46 -15.55 7.95
N ASP A 120 -15.14 -16.17 6.99
CA ASP A 120 -14.49 -16.71 5.81
C ASP A 120 -13.97 -15.57 4.91
N ILE A 121 -14.75 -14.50 4.77
CA ILE A 121 -14.35 -13.29 4.01
C ILE A 121 -13.14 -12.62 4.67
N ILE A 122 -13.16 -12.47 6.00
CA ILE A 122 -12.06 -11.91 6.78
C ILE A 122 -10.78 -12.72 6.58
N LYS A 123 -10.86 -14.05 6.60
CA LYS A 123 -9.70 -14.94 6.39
C LYS A 123 -9.02 -14.72 5.02
N VAL A 124 -9.80 -14.55 3.95
CA VAL A 124 -9.25 -14.19 2.62
C VAL A 124 -8.64 -12.79 2.64
N GLY A 125 -9.27 -11.85 3.36
CA GLY A 125 -8.71 -10.52 3.62
C GLY A 125 -7.34 -10.56 4.30
N GLU A 126 -7.18 -11.37 5.35
CA GLU A 126 -5.92 -11.57 6.07
C GLU A 126 -4.82 -12.14 5.16
N GLN A 127 -5.17 -13.07 4.27
CA GLN A 127 -4.24 -13.58 3.26
C GLN A 127 -3.79 -12.47 2.31
N SER A 128 -4.70 -11.61 1.85
CA SER A 128 -4.36 -10.46 0.99
C SER A 128 -3.41 -9.49 1.71
N LEU A 129 -3.67 -9.20 2.99
CA LEU A 129 -2.80 -8.35 3.81
C LEU A 129 -1.39 -8.93 3.97
N LYS A 130 -1.27 -10.25 4.15
CA LYS A 130 0.03 -10.93 4.20
C LYS A 130 0.82 -10.73 2.91
N VAL A 131 0.21 -10.95 1.75
CA VAL A 131 0.87 -10.76 0.45
C VAL A 131 1.25 -9.29 0.23
N ARG A 132 0.41 -8.34 0.66
CA ARG A 132 0.72 -6.90 0.63
C ARG A 132 1.95 -6.56 1.49
N SER A 133 2.09 -7.19 2.67
CA SER A 133 3.29 -7.08 3.50
C SER A 133 4.54 -7.60 2.77
N ASP A 134 4.44 -8.76 2.12
CA ASP A 134 5.56 -9.32 1.35
C ASP A 134 5.99 -8.42 0.19
N ILE A 135 5.02 -7.81 -0.51
CA ILE A 135 5.28 -6.79 -1.55
C ILE A 135 6.01 -5.59 -0.95
N MET A 136 5.59 -5.10 0.22
CA MET A 136 6.25 -4.00 0.92
C MET A 136 7.71 -4.34 1.24
N HIS A 137 7.98 -5.53 1.79
CA HIS A 137 9.34 -5.98 2.06
C HIS A 137 10.18 -6.08 0.78
N ALA A 138 9.62 -6.61 -0.31
CA ALA A 138 10.31 -6.67 -1.59
C ALA A 138 10.66 -5.28 -2.13
N LYS A 139 9.77 -4.29 -1.93
CA LYS A 139 10.03 -2.89 -2.30
C LYS A 139 11.10 -2.24 -1.44
N LEU A 140 11.12 -2.51 -0.13
CA LEU A 140 12.19 -2.05 0.75
C LEU A 140 13.54 -2.63 0.36
N LYS A 141 13.60 -3.92 0.00
CA LYS A 141 14.81 -4.56 -0.54
C LYS A 141 15.25 -3.91 -1.85
N CYS A 142 14.32 -3.66 -2.77
CA CYS A 142 14.61 -2.93 -4.01
C CYS A 142 15.18 -1.53 -3.73
N ARG A 143 14.60 -0.78 -2.79
CA ARG A 143 15.12 0.53 -2.37
C ARG A 143 16.53 0.42 -1.81
N ALA A 144 16.80 -0.55 -0.94
CA ALA A 144 18.12 -0.78 -0.37
C ALA A 144 19.15 -1.10 -1.46
N PHE A 145 18.79 -1.96 -2.41
CA PHE A 145 19.64 -2.28 -3.56
C PHE A 145 19.92 -1.06 -4.45
N VAL A 146 18.90 -0.25 -4.74
CA VAL A 146 19.08 1.01 -5.50
C VAL A 146 20.06 1.94 -4.77
N ARG A 147 19.96 2.06 -3.43
CA ARG A 147 20.91 2.87 -2.64
C ARG A 147 22.34 2.32 -2.67
N SER A 148 22.54 1.02 -2.84
CA SER A 148 23.89 0.44 -2.95
C SER A 148 24.51 0.58 -4.34
N VAL A 149 23.69 0.83 -5.38
CA VAL A 149 24.17 1.00 -6.75
C VAL A 149 24.39 2.47 -7.10
N LEU A 150 23.53 3.36 -6.62
CA LEU A 150 23.61 4.80 -6.90
C LEU A 150 24.54 5.52 -5.92
N THR A 151 25.13 6.63 -6.37
CA THR A 151 25.78 7.57 -5.45
C THR A 151 24.72 8.27 -4.58
N PRO A 152 25.11 8.85 -3.42
CA PRO A 152 24.19 9.65 -2.61
C PRO A 152 23.50 10.78 -3.38
N GLU A 153 24.22 11.45 -4.28
CA GLU A 153 23.70 12.54 -5.11
C GLU A 153 22.68 12.03 -6.12
N GLN A 154 22.99 10.94 -6.83
CA GLN A 154 22.06 10.30 -7.77
C GLN A 154 20.79 9.82 -7.07
N PHE A 155 20.91 9.26 -5.86
CA PHE A 155 19.76 8.81 -5.08
C PHE A 155 18.90 10.00 -4.62
N THR A 156 19.52 11.11 -4.22
CA THR A 156 18.81 12.34 -3.85
C THR A 156 18.05 12.91 -5.05
N MET A 157 18.71 13.01 -6.20
CA MET A 157 18.05 13.43 -7.46
C MET A 157 16.87 12.52 -7.83
N LEU A 158 16.99 11.20 -7.63
CA LEU A 158 15.91 10.25 -7.85
C LEU A 158 14.72 10.52 -6.92
N ALA A 159 14.97 10.77 -5.64
CA ALA A 159 13.95 11.00 -4.62
C ALA A 159 13.18 12.31 -4.88
N ASP A 160 13.89 13.41 -5.10
CA ASP A 160 13.29 14.74 -5.29
C ASP A 160 12.37 14.81 -6.50
N ASN A 161 12.69 14.03 -7.53
CA ASN A 161 11.94 14.01 -8.78
C ASN A 161 10.98 12.82 -8.87
N PHE A 162 10.85 12.01 -7.82
CA PHE A 162 10.03 10.79 -7.86
C PHE A 162 8.55 11.11 -8.14
N HIS A 163 8.01 12.15 -7.50
CA HIS A 163 6.60 12.58 -7.65
C HIS A 163 6.36 13.57 -8.80
N HIS A 164 7.41 14.11 -9.42
CA HIS A 164 7.32 15.16 -10.44
C HIS A 164 8.10 14.81 -11.71
N PRO A 165 7.65 13.80 -12.49
CA PRO A 165 8.37 13.34 -13.68
C PRO A 165 8.61 14.43 -14.73
N LYS A 166 7.79 15.50 -14.76
CA LYS A 166 7.96 16.63 -15.69
C LYS A 166 9.19 17.50 -15.38
N LYS A 167 9.72 17.49 -14.15
CA LYS A 167 10.91 18.29 -13.78
C LYS A 167 12.24 17.67 -14.22
N MET A 168 12.25 16.38 -14.55
CA MET A 168 13.45 15.63 -14.94
C MET A 168 13.80 15.68 -16.43
N MET A 169 12.92 16.23 -17.27
CA MET A 169 13.16 16.33 -18.70
C MET A 169 13.35 17.81 -19.05
N PRO A 170 14.59 18.32 -19.17
CA PRO A 170 14.77 19.50 -20.01
C PRO A 170 14.15 19.18 -21.37
N LYS A 171 13.29 20.09 -21.86
CA LYS A 171 12.66 19.97 -23.17
C LYS A 171 13.78 19.65 -24.18
N PRO A 172 13.67 18.59 -24.99
CA PRO A 172 14.70 18.30 -25.99
C PRO A 172 14.94 19.56 -26.80
N ALA A 173 16.21 19.96 -26.91
CA ALA A 173 16.59 21.12 -27.69
C ALA A 173 16.00 20.97 -29.10
N PRO A 174 15.42 22.04 -29.69
CA PRO A 174 14.86 21.96 -31.03
C PRO A 174 15.94 21.42 -31.97
N ALA A 175 15.60 20.38 -32.73
CA ALA A 175 16.51 19.79 -33.70
C ALA A 175 17.05 20.90 -34.60
N ALA A 176 18.38 21.02 -34.66
CA ALA A 176 19.03 21.98 -35.53
C ALA A 176 18.54 21.73 -36.96
N LYS A 177 17.95 22.74 -37.59
CA LYS A 177 17.53 22.66 -38.98
C LYS A 177 18.80 22.49 -39.82
N ALA A 178 18.91 21.37 -40.51
CA ALA A 178 19.93 21.19 -41.53
C ALA A 178 19.80 22.34 -42.54
N SER A 179 20.88 23.12 -42.68
CA SER A 179 21.04 24.16 -43.69
C SER A 179 21.73 23.60 -44.90
#